data_AF-A0A2Z5JKI4-F1
#
_entry.id   AF-A0A2Z5JKI4-F1
#
_cell.length_a   1.000
_cell.length_b   1.000
_cell.length_c   1.000
_cell.angle_alpha   90.00
_cell.angle_beta   90.00
_cell.angle_gamma   90.00
#
_symmetry.space_group_name_H-M   'P 1'
#
loop_
_entity.id
_entity.type
_entity.pdbx_description
1 polymer ?
#
loop_
_entity_poly.entity_id
_entity_poly.type
_entity_poly.pdbx_seq_one_letter_code
_entity_poly.pdbx_strand_id
1 'polypeptide(L)'
;MGRQRPTARHRARRHPACDGGSPPGRWLRTGGRGRGGTDRRDGADRWCGGRRRTGVPVDVNPPARPAAAVRAPGPRAAGHREGPADVVAAEQPGTPRTEGQTGRADAERLGRLLGGPGLAWLLERVRQRMAGGRPLTGAVTLAHPDEPQRRAAERLLGRAPSAGRSLTVRLDAVDAILRRSGAGPDGLGAAVVALTGPVAVHADVRGREERAWEEAYAPFGALDSGLADWAERIRRDGVVRRLARTPEAAAPLVSAAVRVLRALPAVPPTSRATFAARHLSGAHALDEGTPLAALVLSGLRSLTGFPDGSGAEWRREAWASAGLLKDDVSSTVLTLNLRGTPALDWMAEAGEPTVLTLRSLTRHAPSSVLSGTGAVHVCENPAVLSAAADAFGPACPPMVCLQGQPSAAALTLLRGLSAQGAGLLYHGDFDWGGVRIATALGRGAPWRPWRYGAADYRAAVPRVTEPQQLAGASAATPWDPALTVALTEHGVRVEEEAVLDDLLSDLEKQARRGASRNAERSAPSLPRSTTR
;
A
#
# COMPACT_ATOMS: atom_id res chain seq x y z
N MET A 1 -42.67 29.15 41.18
CA MET A 1 -42.25 29.44 42.57
C MET A 1 -42.45 28.16 43.37
N GLY A 2 -41.55 27.58 44.16
CA GLY A 2 -40.15 27.85 44.47
C GLY A 2 -39.55 26.62 45.19
N ARG A 3 -38.34 26.25 44.78
CA ARG A 3 -37.20 25.71 45.55
C ARG A 3 -37.48 24.77 46.73
N GLN A 4 -37.07 23.50 46.56
CA GLN A 4 -36.58 22.66 47.65
C GLN A 4 -35.04 22.79 47.77
N ARG A 5 -34.55 23.02 48.99
CA ARG A 5 -33.15 22.90 49.40
C ARG A 5 -32.96 21.55 50.12
N PRO A 6 -31.82 20.86 49.96
CA PRO A 6 -31.38 19.83 50.90
C PRO A 6 -30.45 20.40 51.98
N THR A 7 -30.55 19.79 53.16
CA THR A 7 -29.82 20.10 54.40
C THR A 7 -28.38 19.56 54.41
N ALA A 8 -27.49 20.35 55.01
CA ALA A 8 -26.09 20.07 55.27
C ALA A 8 -25.86 19.14 56.49
N ARG A 9 -24.71 18.45 56.51
CA ARG A 9 -24.05 18.02 57.75
C ARG A 9 -22.53 18.22 57.68
N HIS A 10 -22.00 18.42 58.87
CA HIS A 10 -20.80 19.15 59.28
C HIS A 10 -19.45 18.40 59.15
N ARG A 11 -18.40 19.23 59.02
CA ARG A 11 -16.97 19.03 59.39
C ARG A 11 -16.83 18.47 60.84
N ALA A 12 -15.72 17.86 61.30
CA ALA A 12 -14.35 18.37 61.28
C ALA A 12 -13.31 17.35 61.85
N ARG A 13 -12.10 17.41 61.25
CA ARG A 13 -10.72 17.48 61.82
C ARG A 13 -10.28 16.61 63.01
N ARG A 14 -9.07 16.03 62.86
CA ARG A 14 -7.88 16.20 63.74
C ARG A 14 -6.57 15.81 63.00
N HIS A 15 -5.53 16.63 63.17
CA HIS A 15 -4.09 16.47 62.84
C HIS A 15 -3.34 16.10 64.16
N PRO A 16 -1.97 16.00 64.28
CA PRO A 16 -0.84 15.99 63.32
C PRO A 16 0.27 14.93 63.60
N ALA A 17 1.33 14.85 62.76
CA ALA A 17 2.75 14.84 63.17
C ALA A 17 3.69 14.84 61.93
N CYS A 18 4.87 15.46 62.08
CA CYS A 18 5.85 15.86 61.05
C CYS A 18 7.10 14.96 60.99
N ASP A 19 7.99 15.33 60.05
CA ASP A 19 9.42 14.98 59.83
C ASP A 19 9.68 13.80 58.88
N GLY A 20 10.53 13.86 57.85
CA GLY A 20 11.44 14.87 57.32
C GLY A 20 12.36 14.24 56.24
N GLY A 21 13.04 15.05 55.42
CA GLY A 21 14.26 14.63 54.69
C GLY A 21 14.17 14.45 53.16
N SER A 22 15.01 15.17 52.42
CA SER A 22 15.12 15.29 50.96
C SER A 22 16.26 14.41 50.35
N PRO A 23 16.42 14.35 48.99
CA PRO A 23 17.12 13.30 48.20
C PRO A 23 18.61 13.69 47.91
N PRO A 24 19.47 13.10 46.99
CA PRO A 24 19.26 12.76 45.54
C PRO A 24 20.14 11.60 44.96
N GLY A 25 20.12 11.36 43.64
CA GLY A 25 21.23 10.66 42.96
C GLY A 25 20.98 10.02 41.58
N ARG A 26 21.62 10.56 40.54
CA ARG A 26 21.70 10.07 39.14
C ARG A 26 23.17 9.93 38.77
N TRP A 27 23.68 8.77 38.31
CA TRP A 27 24.89 8.60 37.45
C TRP A 27 24.85 7.18 36.82
N LEU A 28 24.78 6.99 35.50
CA LEU A 28 25.87 6.93 34.49
C LEU A 28 26.84 5.73 34.65
N ARG A 29 26.85 4.78 33.69
CA ARG A 29 28.00 4.45 32.79
C ARG A 29 27.88 3.11 32.02
N THR A 30 28.33 3.15 30.76
CA THR A 30 29.12 2.16 29.96
C THR A 30 28.77 0.67 30.04
N GLY A 31 28.55 -0.10 28.96
CA GLY A 31 29.32 -0.22 27.71
C GLY A 31 29.80 -1.68 27.60
N GLY A 32 29.66 -2.33 26.43
CA GLY A 32 30.23 -3.68 26.25
C GLY A 32 29.65 -4.48 25.08
N ARG A 33 30.48 -4.72 24.07
CA ARG A 33 30.23 -5.60 22.92
C ARG A 33 30.33 -7.07 23.34
N GLY A 34 29.57 -7.95 22.67
CA GLY A 34 29.79 -9.40 22.74
C GLY A 34 29.01 -10.13 21.65
N ARG A 35 29.75 -10.83 20.78
CA ARG A 35 29.30 -11.68 19.67
C ARG A 35 28.97 -13.10 20.15
N GLY A 36 28.27 -13.85 19.30
CA GLY A 36 28.11 -15.31 19.38
C GLY A 36 26.84 -15.67 20.15
N GLY A 37 25.96 -16.55 19.69
CA GLY A 37 26.08 -17.64 18.74
C GLY A 37 25.01 -18.66 19.12
N THR A 38 24.17 -19.02 18.16
CA THR A 38 23.53 -20.33 18.00
C THR A 38 23.37 -21.21 19.25
N ASP A 39 22.14 -21.40 19.71
CA ASP A 39 21.66 -22.77 19.89
C ASP A 39 20.14 -22.84 19.73
N ARG A 40 19.69 -23.71 18.81
CA ARG A 40 18.29 -24.12 18.63
C ARG A 40 18.18 -25.51 19.21
N ARG A 41 17.38 -25.63 20.26
CA ARG A 41 16.70 -26.83 20.77
C ARG A 41 15.36 -26.32 21.31
N ASP A 42 14.28 -27.05 21.42
CA ASP A 42 13.74 -28.33 20.98
C ASP A 42 12.31 -28.28 21.54
N GLY A 43 11.34 -28.98 20.95
CA GLY A 43 10.04 -29.16 21.60
C GLY A 43 8.84 -29.14 20.66
N ALA A 44 8.80 -30.10 19.73
CA ALA A 44 7.56 -30.47 19.05
C ALA A 44 7.07 -31.77 19.67
N ASP A 45 5.95 -31.68 20.41
CA ASP A 45 5.25 -32.84 20.94
C ASP A 45 4.39 -33.52 19.88
N ARG A 46 4.77 -34.78 19.67
CA ARG A 46 4.01 -35.95 19.22
C ARG A 46 2.47 -35.81 19.23
N TRP A 47 1.86 -36.20 18.11
CA TRP A 47 0.68 -37.07 18.12
C TRP A 47 0.91 -38.26 17.20
N CYS A 48 0.81 -39.46 17.77
CA CYS A 48 0.94 -40.76 17.10
C CYS A 48 -0.43 -41.24 16.60
N GLY A 49 -0.46 -41.79 15.39
CA GLY A 49 -1.61 -42.52 14.86
C GLY A 49 -1.23 -43.27 13.59
N GLY A 50 -0.56 -44.41 13.74
CA GLY A 50 -0.15 -45.24 12.62
C GLY A 50 -1.26 -46.17 12.11
N ARG A 51 -1.29 -46.40 10.79
CA ARG A 51 -1.59 -47.72 10.19
C ARG A 51 -0.79 -47.86 8.90
N ARG A 52 0.03 -48.91 8.86
CA ARG A 52 0.77 -49.39 7.68
C ARG A 52 -0.19 -50.19 6.78
N ARG A 53 -0.14 -49.96 5.48
CA ARG A 53 -0.33 -51.02 4.47
C ARG A 53 0.65 -50.78 3.32
N THR A 54 1.41 -51.84 3.08
CA THR A 54 2.41 -52.07 2.06
C THR A 54 1.77 -52.33 0.70
N GLY A 55 2.42 -51.91 -0.39
CA GLY A 55 2.28 -52.58 -1.69
C GLY A 55 2.37 -51.69 -2.92
N VAL A 56 3.51 -51.80 -3.60
CA VAL A 56 3.75 -51.59 -5.04
C VAL A 56 3.91 -50.15 -5.55
N PRO A 57 5.15 -49.69 -5.83
CA PRO A 57 5.39 -48.62 -6.77
C PRO A 57 5.50 -49.19 -8.20
N VAL A 58 4.67 -48.68 -9.11
CA VAL A 58 4.82 -48.94 -10.55
C VAL A 58 5.96 -48.10 -11.08
N ASP A 59 6.91 -48.79 -11.67
CA ASP A 59 8.11 -48.32 -12.36
C ASP A 59 7.73 -47.56 -13.64
N VAL A 60 8.20 -46.32 -13.79
CA VAL A 60 8.25 -45.63 -15.10
C VAL A 60 9.55 -44.85 -15.16
N ASN A 61 10.53 -45.45 -15.82
CA ASN A 61 11.81 -44.84 -16.12
C ASN A 61 11.65 -43.86 -17.31
N PRO A 62 12.40 -42.73 -17.35
CA PRO A 62 12.51 -41.80 -18.48
C PRO A 62 13.72 -42.26 -19.37
N PRO A 63 14.42 -41.43 -20.19
CA PRO A 63 14.18 -40.08 -20.72
C PRO A 63 14.33 -40.00 -22.27
N ALA A 64 13.96 -38.88 -22.89
CA ALA A 64 14.35 -38.59 -24.28
C ALA A 64 14.74 -37.13 -24.48
N ARG A 65 16.05 -36.89 -24.60
CA ARG A 65 16.76 -35.82 -25.37
C ARG A 65 18.24 -36.28 -25.45
N PRO A 66 19.04 -35.97 -26.50
CA PRO A 66 19.06 -34.68 -27.22
C PRO A 66 19.20 -34.78 -28.76
N ALA A 67 18.94 -33.69 -29.47
CA ALA A 67 19.43 -33.49 -30.83
C ALA A 67 20.17 -32.17 -30.91
N ALA A 68 21.32 -32.24 -31.58
CA ALA A 68 22.43 -31.31 -31.54
C ALA A 68 22.26 -30.10 -32.49
N ALA A 69 23.15 -29.15 -32.25
CA ALA A 69 23.40 -27.94 -33.02
C ALA A 69 23.65 -28.19 -34.51
N VAL A 70 23.13 -27.30 -35.35
CA VAL A 70 23.69 -27.00 -36.67
C VAL A 70 23.86 -25.48 -36.78
N ARG A 71 25.13 -25.07 -36.83
CA ARG A 71 25.59 -23.74 -37.24
C ARG A 71 25.29 -23.54 -38.72
N ALA A 72 24.81 -22.34 -39.08
CA ALA A 72 24.86 -21.83 -40.46
C ALA A 72 25.78 -20.59 -40.52
N PRO A 73 26.49 -20.36 -41.64
CA PRO A 73 27.58 -19.39 -41.74
C PRO A 73 27.12 -18.01 -42.22
N GLY A 74 27.87 -16.97 -41.86
CA GLY A 74 27.65 -15.59 -42.32
C GLY A 74 28.15 -15.35 -43.75
N PRO A 75 27.73 -14.25 -44.40
CA PRO A 75 28.33 -13.82 -45.66
C PRO A 75 29.43 -12.77 -45.44
N ARG A 76 30.47 -12.93 -46.27
CA ARG A 76 31.66 -12.09 -46.42
C ARG A 76 31.33 -10.77 -47.10
N ALA A 77 32.16 -9.78 -46.76
CA ALA A 77 32.38 -8.54 -47.48
C ALA A 77 32.87 -8.78 -48.92
N ALA A 78 32.40 -7.95 -49.85
CA ALA A 78 33.03 -7.70 -51.14
C ALA A 78 33.43 -6.22 -51.19
N GLY A 79 34.71 -5.97 -51.42
CA GLY A 79 35.26 -4.65 -51.67
C GLY A 79 35.16 -4.29 -53.15
N HIS A 80 35.18 -2.99 -53.43
CA HIS A 80 35.59 -2.45 -54.74
C HIS A 80 36.62 -1.35 -54.54
N ARG A 81 37.64 -1.43 -55.40
CA ARG A 81 38.84 -0.60 -55.50
C ARG A 81 38.58 0.72 -56.25
N GLU A 82 39.32 1.72 -55.79
CA GLU A 82 39.91 2.94 -56.38
C GLU A 82 39.88 3.18 -57.91
N GLY A 83 39.77 4.47 -58.27
CA GLY A 83 40.31 5.07 -59.50
C GLY A 83 39.84 6.53 -59.73
N PRO A 84 40.69 7.49 -60.16
CA PRO A 84 40.63 8.91 -59.76
C PRO A 84 40.18 9.89 -60.86
N ALA A 85 39.77 11.12 -60.49
CA ALA A 85 40.12 12.39 -61.15
C ALA A 85 39.43 13.62 -60.52
N ASP A 86 40.13 14.74 -60.64
CA ASP A 86 39.69 16.14 -60.67
C ASP A 86 39.59 16.98 -59.38
N VAL A 87 40.68 17.74 -59.24
CA VAL A 87 40.88 18.98 -58.50
C VAL A 87 39.94 20.06 -59.03
N VAL A 88 39.06 20.58 -58.17
CA VAL A 88 38.56 21.95 -58.28
C VAL A 88 38.54 22.56 -56.88
N ALA A 89 39.28 23.66 -56.74
CA ALA A 89 39.37 24.46 -55.53
C ALA A 89 38.01 25.06 -55.16
N ALA A 90 37.62 24.90 -53.89
CA ALA A 90 36.60 25.72 -53.25
C ALA A 90 37.07 26.02 -51.83
N GLU A 91 37.12 27.32 -51.51
CA GLU A 91 37.61 27.92 -50.28
C GLU A 91 36.98 27.31 -49.03
N GLN A 92 37.82 26.92 -48.07
CA GLN A 92 37.35 26.57 -46.73
C GLN A 92 37.06 27.84 -45.93
N PRO A 93 35.93 27.92 -45.20
CA PRO A 93 35.65 29.01 -44.29
C PRO A 93 36.69 29.02 -43.15
N GLY A 94 37.15 30.23 -42.83
CA GLY A 94 38.20 30.50 -41.84
C GLY A 94 37.98 29.77 -40.52
N THR A 95 39.06 29.16 -40.05
CA THR A 95 39.18 28.52 -38.74
C THR A 95 39.03 29.57 -37.63
N PRO A 96 38.17 29.41 -36.60
CA PRO A 96 38.20 30.26 -35.42
C PRO A 96 39.41 29.85 -34.57
N ARG A 97 40.60 30.35 -34.93
CA ARG A 97 41.86 30.04 -34.23
C ARG A 97 42.16 30.94 -33.04
N THR A 98 41.27 31.87 -32.70
CA THR A 98 41.54 32.92 -31.72
C THR A 98 40.94 32.68 -30.33
N GLU A 99 39.84 31.94 -30.18
CA GLU A 99 39.17 31.78 -28.86
C GLU A 99 39.78 30.69 -27.97
N GLY A 100 40.30 29.60 -28.56
CA GLY A 100 40.89 28.49 -27.81
C GLY A 100 42.31 28.76 -27.27
N GLN A 101 43.07 29.63 -27.94
CA GLN A 101 44.43 29.99 -27.51
C GLN A 101 44.42 31.06 -26.40
N THR A 102 43.50 32.02 -26.47
CA THR A 102 43.31 33.03 -25.42
C THR A 102 42.82 32.39 -24.12
N GLY A 103 41.80 31.52 -24.17
CA GLY A 103 41.31 30.82 -22.98
C GLY A 103 42.35 29.94 -22.27
N ARG A 104 43.27 29.31 -23.02
CA ARG A 104 44.38 28.54 -22.46
C ARG A 104 45.46 29.42 -21.83
N ALA A 105 45.82 30.53 -22.48
CA ALA A 105 46.78 31.51 -21.94
C ALA A 105 46.24 32.18 -20.66
N ASP A 106 44.92 32.39 -20.58
CA ASP A 106 44.25 32.97 -19.42
C ASP A 106 44.16 31.98 -18.26
N ALA A 107 43.89 30.70 -18.52
CA ALA A 107 43.95 29.65 -17.51
C ALA A 107 45.35 29.46 -16.91
N GLU A 108 46.41 29.56 -17.72
CA GLU A 108 47.80 29.50 -17.24
C GLU A 108 48.18 30.74 -16.41
N ARG A 109 47.76 31.95 -16.84
CA ARG A 109 47.95 33.19 -16.07
C ARG A 109 47.22 33.12 -14.73
N LEU A 110 45.99 32.62 -14.74
CA LEU A 110 45.18 32.43 -13.56
C LEU A 110 45.78 31.39 -12.60
N GLY A 111 46.30 30.29 -13.13
CA GLY A 111 47.03 29.28 -12.37
C GLY A 111 48.28 29.85 -11.68
N ARG A 112 49.03 30.73 -12.34
CA ARG A 112 50.17 31.43 -11.74
C ARG A 112 49.78 32.43 -10.64
N LEU A 113 48.64 33.10 -10.79
CA LEU A 113 48.21 34.17 -9.88
C LEU A 113 47.47 33.65 -8.64
N LEU A 114 46.60 32.64 -8.79
CA LEU A 114 45.74 32.12 -7.73
C LEU A 114 45.90 30.62 -7.46
N GLY A 115 46.48 29.84 -8.39
CA GLY A 115 46.56 28.37 -8.29
C GLY A 115 47.67 27.84 -7.37
N GLY A 116 48.49 28.70 -6.77
CA GLY A 116 49.56 28.29 -5.86
C GLY A 116 49.05 27.76 -4.51
N PRO A 117 49.77 26.81 -3.86
CA PRO A 117 49.32 26.19 -2.61
C PRO A 117 49.13 27.20 -1.45
N GLY A 118 49.88 28.30 -1.46
CA GLY A 118 49.74 29.38 -0.48
C GLY A 118 48.41 30.16 -0.57
N LEU A 119 47.64 30.00 -1.65
CA LEU A 119 46.32 30.61 -1.83
C LEU A 119 45.17 29.58 -1.87
N ALA A 120 45.46 28.30 -1.65
CA ALA A 120 44.44 27.24 -1.65
C ALA A 120 43.33 27.50 -0.61
N TRP A 121 43.68 28.05 0.56
CA TRP A 121 42.72 28.44 1.58
C TRP A 121 41.75 29.54 1.10
N LEU A 122 42.23 30.48 0.28
CA LEU A 122 41.44 31.59 -0.25
C LEU A 122 40.44 31.05 -1.28
N LEU A 123 40.91 30.19 -2.18
CA LEU A 123 40.05 29.48 -3.13
C LEU A 123 38.97 28.68 -2.41
N GLU A 124 39.32 27.93 -1.36
CA GLU A 124 38.36 27.15 -0.58
C GLU A 124 37.31 28.04 0.13
N ARG A 125 37.73 29.17 0.71
CA ARG A 125 36.78 30.12 1.33
C ARG A 125 35.85 30.77 0.32
N VAL A 126 36.34 31.08 -0.87
CA VAL A 126 35.52 31.59 -1.98
C VAL A 126 34.55 30.49 -2.45
N ARG A 127 35.00 29.25 -2.62
CA ARG A 127 34.13 28.10 -2.95
C ARG A 127 33.02 27.90 -1.93
N GLN A 128 33.32 27.91 -0.64
CA GLN A 128 32.31 27.79 0.43
C GLN A 128 31.28 28.92 0.37
N ARG A 129 31.72 30.13 0.01
CA ARG A 129 30.85 31.31 -0.12
C ARG A 129 29.96 31.21 -1.35
N MET A 130 30.50 30.75 -2.48
CA MET A 130 29.75 30.45 -3.71
C MET A 130 28.74 29.32 -3.49
N ALA A 131 29.15 28.22 -2.86
CA ALA A 131 28.29 27.09 -2.52
C ALA A 131 27.14 27.52 -1.58
N GLY A 132 27.39 28.48 -0.68
CA GLY A 132 26.37 29.08 0.17
C GLY A 132 25.51 30.18 -0.49
N GLY A 133 25.72 30.50 -1.78
CA GLY A 133 24.98 31.56 -2.48
C GLY A 133 25.26 32.98 -1.97
N ARG A 134 26.41 33.21 -1.32
CA ARG A 134 26.77 34.50 -0.70
C ARG A 134 27.56 35.37 -1.68
N PRO A 135 27.41 36.71 -1.65
CA PRO A 135 28.16 37.61 -2.54
C PRO A 135 29.66 37.51 -2.28
N LEU A 136 30.47 37.56 -3.33
CA LEU A 136 31.94 37.53 -3.29
C LEU A 136 32.56 38.88 -2.93
N THR A 137 31.95 39.57 -1.98
CA THR A 137 32.37 40.87 -1.48
C THR A 137 32.78 40.80 -0.01
N GLY A 138 33.54 41.77 0.47
CA GLY A 138 33.95 41.81 1.87
C GLY A 138 35.29 41.09 2.15
N ALA A 139 35.56 40.86 3.44
CA ALA A 139 36.80 40.25 3.92
C ALA A 139 36.66 38.75 4.18
N VAL A 140 37.73 37.99 3.92
CA VAL A 140 37.94 36.63 4.41
C VAL A 140 39.25 36.59 5.20
N THR A 141 39.27 35.85 6.30
CA THR A 141 40.40 35.82 7.23
C THR A 141 40.90 34.40 7.43
N LEU A 142 42.22 34.25 7.36
CA LEU A 142 42.94 33.05 7.75
C LEU A 142 43.61 33.28 9.12
N ALA A 143 43.33 32.41 10.09
CA ALA A 143 44.02 32.42 11.37
C ALA A 143 45.35 31.68 11.26
N HIS A 144 46.41 32.20 11.90
CA HIS A 144 47.75 31.59 11.94
C HIS A 144 48.33 31.24 10.55
N PRO A 145 48.42 32.20 9.62
CA PRO A 145 48.97 31.95 8.29
C PRO A 145 50.47 31.58 8.38
N ASP A 146 50.87 30.58 7.61
CA ASP A 146 52.27 30.25 7.42
C ASP A 146 52.98 31.28 6.52
N GLU A 147 54.31 31.24 6.52
CA GLU A 147 55.15 32.16 5.75
C GLU A 147 54.90 32.06 4.23
N PRO A 148 54.75 30.87 3.62
CA PRO A 148 54.32 30.73 2.22
C PRO A 148 52.98 31.40 1.89
N GLN A 149 51.97 31.30 2.76
CA GLN A 149 50.65 31.91 2.58
C GLN A 149 50.73 33.43 2.65
N ARG A 150 51.53 33.99 3.57
CA ARG A 150 51.77 35.44 3.66
C ARG A 150 52.43 35.97 2.41
N ARG A 151 53.51 35.33 1.94
CA ARG A 151 54.21 35.71 0.71
C ARG A 151 53.31 35.60 -0.51
N ALA A 152 52.45 34.57 -0.58
CA ALA A 152 51.52 34.41 -1.69
C ALA A 152 50.44 35.50 -1.70
N ALA A 153 49.92 35.88 -0.53
CA ALA A 153 48.96 36.99 -0.42
C ALA A 153 49.60 38.36 -0.70
N GLU A 154 50.85 38.57 -0.29
CA GLU A 154 51.62 39.79 -0.62
C GLU A 154 51.81 39.93 -2.13
N ARG A 155 52.26 38.85 -2.80
CA ARG A 155 52.40 38.82 -4.26
C ARG A 155 51.06 39.08 -4.97
N LEU A 156 49.97 38.53 -4.45
CA LEU A 156 48.63 38.72 -5.02
C LEU A 156 48.14 40.16 -4.86
N LEU A 157 48.33 40.78 -3.68
CA LEU A 157 47.77 42.08 -3.35
C LEU A 157 48.70 43.26 -3.68
N GLY A 158 49.98 43.00 -3.99
CA GLY A 158 51.00 44.01 -4.25
C GLY A 158 51.41 44.83 -3.02
N ARG A 159 51.02 44.38 -1.81
CA ARG A 159 51.33 45.04 -0.54
C ARG A 159 51.53 44.02 0.58
N ALA A 160 52.45 44.30 1.49
CA ALA A 160 52.72 43.45 2.64
C ALA A 160 51.45 43.35 3.54
N PRO A 161 50.95 42.13 3.85
CA PRO A 161 49.90 41.95 4.83
C PRO A 161 50.35 42.37 6.22
N SER A 162 49.42 42.74 7.10
CA SER A 162 49.74 43.08 8.50
C SER A 162 50.45 41.92 9.21
N ALA A 163 51.47 42.24 10.03
CA ALA A 163 52.25 41.28 10.83
C ALA A 163 51.47 40.59 11.98
N GLY A 164 50.14 40.75 12.03
CA GLY A 164 49.28 40.18 13.06
C GLY A 164 49.11 38.65 12.98
N ARG A 165 48.44 38.07 13.99
CA ARG A 165 48.17 36.62 14.09
C ARG A 165 47.19 36.08 13.03
N SER A 166 46.61 36.95 12.20
CA SER A 166 45.69 36.61 11.13
C SER A 166 46.02 37.32 9.83
N LEU A 167 45.64 36.72 8.70
CA LEU A 167 45.76 37.27 7.36
C LEU A 167 44.35 37.53 6.82
N THR A 168 44.03 38.80 6.56
CA THR A 168 42.72 39.20 6.03
C THR A 168 42.85 39.68 4.59
N VAL A 169 42.06 39.08 3.69
CA VAL A 169 42.02 39.40 2.27
C VAL A 169 40.63 39.91 1.90
N ARG A 170 40.57 41.06 1.22
CA ARG A 170 39.31 41.61 0.68
C ARG A 170 39.04 40.99 -0.69
N LEU A 171 37.91 40.30 -0.82
CA LEU A 171 37.52 39.65 -2.07
C LEU A 171 37.33 40.66 -3.20
N ASP A 172 36.78 41.84 -2.91
CA ASP A 172 36.62 42.94 -3.88
C ASP A 172 37.97 43.39 -4.46
N ALA A 173 39.03 43.38 -3.65
CA ALA A 173 40.37 43.76 -4.09
C ALA A 173 40.98 42.69 -4.99
N VAL A 174 40.79 41.41 -4.65
CA VAL A 174 41.26 40.28 -5.47
C VAL A 174 40.51 40.26 -6.82
N ASP A 175 39.20 40.45 -6.80
CA ASP A 175 38.36 40.55 -8.00
C ASP A 175 38.82 41.70 -8.92
N ALA A 176 39.10 42.87 -8.37
CA ALA A 176 39.62 43.99 -9.13
C ALA A 176 41.03 43.74 -9.70
N ILE A 177 41.90 43.00 -8.99
CA ILE A 177 43.23 42.60 -9.47
C ILE A 177 43.12 41.62 -10.63
N LEU A 178 42.21 40.64 -10.55
CA LEU A 178 41.95 39.67 -11.63
C LEU A 178 41.48 40.37 -12.91
N ARG A 179 40.54 41.32 -12.79
CA ARG A 179 40.04 42.09 -13.94
C ARG A 179 41.12 42.98 -14.54
N ARG A 180 41.86 43.74 -13.72
CA ARG A 180 42.93 44.66 -14.21
C ARG A 180 44.10 43.94 -14.86
N SER A 181 44.47 42.77 -14.35
CA SER A 181 45.58 41.98 -14.90
C SER A 181 45.21 41.22 -16.18
N GLY A 182 43.93 41.18 -16.56
CA GLY A 182 43.41 40.37 -17.66
C GLY A 182 43.46 38.86 -17.40
N ALA A 183 43.93 38.42 -16.23
CA ALA A 183 44.01 37.00 -15.88
C ALA A 183 42.64 36.39 -15.52
N GLY A 184 41.64 37.22 -15.24
CA GLY A 184 40.26 36.80 -14.97
C GLY A 184 39.29 37.93 -15.30
N PRO A 185 39.02 38.21 -16.59
CA PRO A 185 38.15 39.31 -17.01
C PRO A 185 36.71 39.16 -16.47
N ASP A 186 36.25 37.92 -16.33
CA ASP A 186 34.93 37.56 -15.81
C ASP A 186 34.82 37.62 -14.27
N GLY A 187 35.92 38.00 -13.59
CA GLY A 187 35.98 38.18 -12.15
C GLY A 187 36.27 36.93 -11.32
N LEU A 188 36.30 37.10 -10.00
CA LEU A 188 36.76 36.11 -9.02
C LEU A 188 35.96 34.80 -9.05
N GLY A 189 34.64 34.86 -9.26
CA GLY A 189 33.79 33.67 -9.32
C GLY A 189 34.16 32.74 -10.50
N ALA A 190 34.30 33.32 -11.71
CA ALA A 190 34.70 32.59 -12.89
C ALA A 190 36.13 32.03 -12.77
N ALA A 191 37.03 32.82 -12.18
CA ALA A 191 38.38 32.39 -11.86
C ALA A 191 38.43 31.16 -10.94
N VAL A 192 37.61 31.13 -9.88
CA VAL A 192 37.54 29.97 -8.98
C VAL A 192 36.96 28.75 -9.69
N VAL A 193 35.93 28.90 -10.52
CA VAL A 193 35.36 27.79 -11.31
C VAL A 193 36.39 27.22 -12.28
N ALA A 194 37.16 28.07 -12.97
CA ALA A 194 38.20 27.65 -13.89
C ALA A 194 39.33 26.86 -13.18
N LEU A 195 39.70 27.26 -11.95
CA LEU A 195 40.77 26.60 -11.20
C LEU A 195 40.34 25.36 -10.41
N THR A 196 39.09 25.29 -9.98
CA THR A 196 38.63 24.28 -9.00
C THR A 196 37.42 23.48 -9.48
N GLY A 197 36.96 23.72 -10.70
CA GLY A 197 35.76 23.12 -11.28
C GLY A 197 34.46 23.81 -10.81
N PRO A 198 33.32 23.45 -11.43
CA PRO A 198 32.01 24.01 -11.10
C PRO A 198 31.68 23.93 -9.61
N VAL A 199 31.10 25.00 -9.06
CA VAL A 199 30.62 25.05 -7.67
C VAL A 199 29.10 25.01 -7.68
N ALA A 200 28.51 23.93 -7.17
CA ALA A 200 27.07 23.82 -7.02
C ALA A 200 26.59 24.64 -5.82
N VAL A 201 25.60 25.52 -6.05
CA VAL A 201 24.97 26.28 -4.97
C VAL A 201 24.04 25.35 -4.19
N HIS A 202 24.20 25.27 -2.87
CA HIS A 202 23.44 24.36 -2.01
C HIS A 202 21.93 24.62 -2.07
N ALA A 203 21.51 25.88 -2.24
CA ALA A 203 20.10 26.22 -2.41
C ALA A 203 19.55 25.66 -3.74
N ASP A 204 20.32 25.75 -4.84
CA ASP A 204 19.91 25.23 -6.13
C ASP A 204 19.85 23.71 -6.15
N VAL A 205 20.81 23.04 -5.50
CA VAL A 205 20.82 21.58 -5.38
C VAL A 205 19.59 21.11 -4.60
N ARG A 206 19.31 21.71 -3.44
CA ARG A 206 18.10 21.41 -2.65
C ARG A 206 16.82 21.71 -3.44
N GLY A 207 16.75 22.85 -4.11
CA GLY A 207 15.58 23.21 -4.93
C GLY A 207 15.37 22.29 -6.13
N ARG A 208 16.44 21.78 -6.76
CA ARG A 208 16.33 20.76 -7.82
C ARG A 208 15.85 19.43 -7.27
N GLU A 209 16.37 19.01 -6.11
CA GLU A 209 15.94 17.78 -5.46
C GLU A 209 14.47 17.89 -5.02
N GLU A 210 14.06 19.00 -4.42
CA GLU A 210 12.65 19.28 -4.05
C GLU A 210 11.73 19.22 -5.28
N ARG A 211 12.09 19.90 -6.37
CA ARG A 211 11.34 19.82 -7.64
C ARG A 211 11.29 18.40 -8.21
N ALA A 212 12.40 17.66 -8.18
CA ALA A 212 12.42 16.27 -8.66
C ALA A 212 11.49 15.38 -7.82
N TRP A 213 11.38 15.62 -6.51
CA TRP A 213 10.40 14.95 -5.67
C TRP A 213 8.96 15.36 -6.01
N GLU A 214 8.70 16.65 -6.23
CA GLU A 214 7.38 17.14 -6.66
C GLU A 214 6.95 16.50 -7.98
N GLU A 215 7.84 16.45 -8.97
CA GLU A 215 7.64 15.79 -10.26
C GLU A 215 7.39 14.28 -10.09
N ALA A 216 8.15 13.59 -9.24
CA ALA A 216 7.95 12.18 -8.95
C ALA A 216 6.57 11.90 -8.31
N TYR A 217 6.03 12.85 -7.54
CA TYR A 217 4.71 12.75 -6.93
C TYR A 217 3.57 13.23 -7.84
N ALA A 218 3.86 13.92 -8.96
CA ALA A 218 2.87 14.49 -9.86
C ALA A 218 1.80 13.48 -10.33
N PRO A 219 2.12 12.19 -10.62
CA PRO A 219 1.09 11.25 -11.08
C PRO A 219 -0.03 11.00 -10.07
N PHE A 220 0.19 11.21 -8.77
CA PHE A 220 -0.88 11.08 -7.77
C PHE A 220 -2.03 12.07 -7.98
N GLY A 221 -1.77 13.22 -8.62
CA GLY A 221 -2.81 14.19 -8.96
C GLY A 221 -3.83 13.67 -9.99
N ALA A 222 -3.57 12.52 -10.60
CA ALA A 222 -4.47 11.88 -11.55
C ALA A 222 -5.43 10.86 -10.89
N LEU A 223 -5.37 10.70 -9.56
CA LEU A 223 -6.29 9.87 -8.79
C LEU A 223 -7.59 10.64 -8.50
N ASP A 224 -8.67 9.90 -8.28
CA ASP A 224 -9.97 10.48 -7.90
C ASP A 224 -9.97 11.04 -6.47
N SER A 225 -11.05 11.73 -6.10
CA SER A 225 -11.21 12.31 -4.77
C SER A 225 -11.18 11.27 -3.65
N GLY A 226 -11.55 10.01 -3.93
CA GLY A 226 -11.52 8.92 -2.94
C GLY A 226 -10.10 8.54 -2.53
N LEU A 227 -9.13 8.69 -3.43
CA LEU A 227 -7.71 8.40 -3.20
C LEU A 227 -6.84 9.65 -3.02
N ALA A 228 -7.35 10.85 -3.27
CA ALA A 228 -6.62 12.11 -3.08
C ALA A 228 -6.13 12.27 -1.62
N ASP A 229 -7.01 12.03 -0.64
CA ASP A 229 -6.63 12.11 0.78
C ASP A 229 -5.56 11.07 1.15
N TRP A 230 -5.63 9.89 0.53
CA TRP A 230 -4.60 8.86 0.71
C TRP A 230 -3.25 9.32 0.14
N ALA A 231 -3.24 9.88 -1.07
CA ALA A 231 -2.01 10.36 -1.70
C ALA A 231 -1.33 11.46 -0.87
N GLU A 232 -2.11 12.40 -0.33
CA GLU A 232 -1.57 13.45 0.56
C GLU A 232 -1.02 12.88 1.87
N ARG A 233 -1.68 11.88 2.48
CA ARG A 233 -1.13 11.18 3.65
C ARG A 233 0.19 10.50 3.32
N ILE A 234 0.27 9.74 2.23
CA ILE A 234 1.49 9.04 1.78
C ILE A 234 2.65 10.02 1.53
N ARG A 235 2.36 11.19 0.96
CA ARG A 235 3.35 12.25 0.74
C ARG A 235 3.84 12.83 2.07
N ARG A 236 2.92 13.22 2.95
CA ARG A 236 3.21 13.79 4.28
C ARG A 236 4.02 12.83 5.15
N ASP A 237 3.62 11.57 5.17
CA ASP A 237 4.26 10.54 5.98
C ASP A 237 5.58 10.07 5.36
N GLY A 238 5.98 10.57 4.19
CA GLY A 238 7.24 10.25 3.53
C GLY A 238 7.38 8.78 3.12
N VAL A 239 6.26 8.09 2.86
CA VAL A 239 6.26 6.65 2.55
C VAL A 239 7.03 6.37 1.27
N VAL A 240 6.78 7.12 0.19
CA VAL A 240 7.50 6.93 -1.09
C VAL A 240 8.98 7.28 -0.94
N ARG A 241 9.33 8.32 -0.17
CA ARG A 241 10.73 8.66 0.15
C ARG A 241 11.45 7.50 0.86
N ARG A 242 10.78 6.80 1.78
CA ARG A 242 11.35 5.61 2.44
C ARG A 242 11.48 4.40 1.51
N LEU A 243 10.50 4.19 0.63
CA LEU A 243 10.46 3.05 -0.28
C LEU A 243 11.45 3.18 -1.45
N ALA A 244 11.53 4.36 -2.08
CA ALA A 244 12.33 4.59 -3.28
C ALA A 244 13.70 5.21 -3.01
N ARG A 245 13.88 5.89 -1.86
CA ARG A 245 15.11 6.61 -1.44
C ARG A 245 15.52 7.81 -2.31
N THR A 246 15.33 7.76 -3.62
CA THR A 246 15.67 8.84 -4.56
C THR A 246 14.46 9.21 -5.43
N PRO A 247 14.38 10.45 -5.95
CA PRO A 247 13.28 10.86 -6.81
C PRO A 247 13.23 10.09 -8.15
N GLU A 248 14.39 9.69 -8.68
CA GLU A 248 14.49 8.92 -9.93
C GLU A 248 13.88 7.52 -9.79
N ALA A 249 14.03 6.88 -8.64
CA ALA A 249 13.38 5.61 -8.32
C ALA A 249 11.90 5.79 -7.93
N ALA A 250 11.54 6.96 -7.39
CA ALA A 250 10.17 7.26 -6.97
C ALA A 250 9.24 7.47 -8.16
N ALA A 251 9.69 8.16 -9.22
CA ALA A 251 8.86 8.46 -10.39
C ALA A 251 8.22 7.21 -11.05
N PRO A 252 8.97 6.14 -11.41
CA PRO A 252 8.37 4.93 -11.97
C PRO A 252 7.50 4.18 -10.95
N LEU A 253 7.88 4.19 -9.66
CA LEU A 253 7.11 3.55 -8.59
C LEU A 253 5.73 4.19 -8.41
N VAL A 254 5.66 5.52 -8.33
CA VAL A 254 4.41 6.28 -8.18
C VAL A 254 3.56 6.14 -9.44
N SER A 255 4.15 6.25 -10.63
CA SER A 255 3.43 6.06 -11.90
C SER A 255 2.80 4.67 -12.01
N ALA A 256 3.54 3.62 -11.65
CA ALA A 256 3.03 2.25 -11.60
C ALA A 256 1.90 2.08 -10.57
N ALA A 257 2.05 2.64 -9.37
CA ALA A 257 1.02 2.57 -8.33
C ALA A 257 -0.27 3.26 -8.76
N VAL A 258 -0.19 4.46 -9.35
CA VAL A 258 -1.35 5.19 -9.87
C VAL A 258 -2.05 4.39 -10.97
N ARG A 259 -1.30 3.80 -11.90
CA ARG A 259 -1.89 2.98 -12.97
C ARG A 259 -2.65 1.77 -12.42
N VAL A 260 -2.13 1.12 -11.39
CA VAL A 260 -2.82 0.00 -10.72
C VAL A 260 -4.07 0.50 -10.03
N LEU A 261 -3.97 1.53 -9.18
CA LEU A 261 -5.09 2.03 -8.38
C LEU A 261 -6.25 2.53 -9.25
N ARG A 262 -5.97 3.15 -10.39
CA ARG A 262 -7.00 3.59 -11.35
C ARG A 262 -7.71 2.44 -12.08
N ALA A 263 -7.11 1.25 -12.11
CA ALA A 263 -7.69 0.06 -12.71
C ALA A 263 -8.41 -0.83 -11.68
N LEU A 264 -8.49 -0.39 -10.41
CA LEU A 264 -9.22 -1.06 -9.33
C LEU A 264 -10.56 -0.38 -9.05
N PRO A 265 -11.57 -1.11 -8.54
CA PRO A 265 -11.57 -2.56 -8.32
C PRO A 265 -11.62 -3.34 -9.66
N ALA A 266 -10.94 -4.48 -9.72
CA ALA A 266 -10.93 -5.34 -10.90
C ALA A 266 -12.26 -6.08 -11.03
N VAL A 267 -13.01 -5.78 -12.10
CA VAL A 267 -14.30 -6.42 -12.42
C VAL A 267 -14.28 -6.88 -13.89
N PRO A 268 -14.43 -8.18 -14.19
CA PRO A 268 -14.52 -9.29 -13.24
C PRO A 268 -13.20 -9.49 -12.45
N PRO A 269 -13.25 -10.13 -11.26
CA PRO A 269 -12.03 -10.41 -10.51
C PRO A 269 -11.07 -11.30 -11.29
N THR A 270 -9.76 -11.10 -11.09
CA THR A 270 -8.69 -11.79 -11.84
C THR A 270 -7.51 -12.14 -10.94
N SER A 271 -6.63 -13.04 -11.39
CA SER A 271 -5.37 -13.27 -10.68
C SER A 271 -4.51 -12.00 -10.66
N ARG A 272 -3.80 -11.77 -9.55
CA ARG A 272 -2.86 -10.67 -9.34
C ARG A 272 -1.75 -10.69 -10.40
N ALA A 273 -1.28 -11.89 -10.76
CA ALA A 273 -0.27 -12.08 -11.79
C ALA A 273 -0.77 -11.64 -13.18
N THR A 274 -1.98 -12.06 -13.57
CA THR A 274 -2.61 -11.65 -14.84
C THR A 274 -2.85 -10.14 -14.88
N PHE A 275 -3.33 -9.56 -13.77
CA PHE A 275 -3.54 -8.11 -13.67
C PHE A 275 -2.22 -7.34 -13.79
N ALA A 276 -1.18 -7.77 -13.07
CA ALA A 276 0.14 -7.16 -13.13
C ALA A 276 0.75 -7.26 -14.54
N ALA A 277 0.64 -8.41 -15.21
CA ALA A 277 1.09 -8.57 -16.59
C ALA A 277 0.36 -7.64 -17.58
N ARG A 278 -0.90 -7.32 -17.31
CA ARG A 278 -1.72 -6.46 -18.18
C ARG A 278 -1.47 -4.96 -17.98
N HIS A 279 -1.20 -4.54 -16.75
CA HIS A 279 -1.08 -3.11 -16.40
C HIS A 279 0.36 -2.66 -16.11
N LEU A 280 1.28 -3.58 -15.81
CA LEU A 280 2.65 -3.28 -15.38
C LEU A 280 3.67 -3.97 -16.30
N SER A 281 4.95 -3.84 -15.94
CA SER A 281 6.08 -4.40 -16.69
C SER A 281 6.24 -5.92 -16.56
N GLY A 282 5.44 -6.60 -15.73
CA GLY A 282 5.48 -8.06 -15.58
C GLY A 282 4.54 -8.61 -14.52
N ALA A 283 4.28 -9.92 -14.60
CA ALA A 283 3.36 -10.64 -13.69
C ALA A 283 3.76 -10.58 -12.21
N HIS A 284 5.05 -10.39 -11.93
CA HIS A 284 5.62 -10.36 -10.58
C HIS A 284 5.72 -8.96 -9.98
N ALA A 285 5.27 -7.92 -10.68
CA ALA A 285 5.42 -6.54 -10.23
C ALA A 285 4.64 -6.23 -8.93
N LEU A 286 3.62 -7.03 -8.60
CA LEU A 286 2.82 -6.91 -7.38
C LEU A 286 3.11 -8.03 -6.35
N ASP A 287 4.27 -8.69 -6.46
CA ASP A 287 4.63 -9.73 -5.51
C ASP A 287 5.02 -9.19 -4.14
N GLU A 288 4.91 -10.07 -3.14
CA GLU A 288 5.16 -9.73 -1.74
C GLU A 288 6.60 -9.23 -1.55
N GLY A 289 6.76 -8.21 -0.70
CA GLY A 289 8.07 -7.61 -0.41
C GLY A 289 8.52 -6.55 -1.40
N THR A 290 7.83 -6.35 -2.53
CA THR A 290 8.15 -5.26 -3.44
C THR A 290 7.64 -3.90 -2.91
N PRO A 291 8.39 -2.79 -3.14
CA PRO A 291 7.92 -1.45 -2.79
C PRO A 291 6.58 -1.08 -3.44
N LEU A 292 6.37 -1.56 -4.68
CA LEU A 292 5.13 -1.32 -5.42
C LEU A 292 3.94 -2.03 -4.78
N ALA A 293 4.08 -3.31 -4.40
CA ALA A 293 3.03 -4.03 -3.71
C ALA A 293 2.66 -3.36 -2.38
N ALA A 294 3.64 -2.90 -1.60
CA ALA A 294 3.38 -2.19 -0.34
C ALA A 294 2.61 -0.88 -0.55
N LEU A 295 2.99 -0.09 -1.56
CA LEU A 295 2.33 1.18 -1.87
C LEU A 295 0.91 0.96 -2.40
N VAL A 296 0.72 0.02 -3.32
CA VAL A 296 -0.61 -0.33 -3.86
C VAL A 296 -1.50 -0.92 -2.77
N LEU A 297 -0.97 -1.77 -1.87
CA LEU A 297 -1.75 -2.32 -0.76
C LEU A 297 -2.28 -1.23 0.17
N SER A 298 -1.50 -0.19 0.44
CA SER A 298 -1.96 0.97 1.20
C SER A 298 -3.08 1.74 0.47
N GLY A 299 -2.93 1.95 -0.83
CA GLY A 299 -3.94 2.65 -1.65
C GLY A 299 -5.23 1.85 -1.79
N LEU A 300 -5.14 0.55 -2.07
CA LEU A 300 -6.30 -0.31 -2.24
C LEU A 300 -7.12 -0.35 -0.95
N ARG A 301 -6.47 -0.38 0.22
CA ARG A 301 -7.18 -0.35 1.50
C ARG A 301 -7.96 0.94 1.72
N SER A 302 -7.40 2.06 1.29
CA SER A 302 -8.12 3.34 1.32
C SER A 302 -9.29 3.32 0.33
N LEU A 303 -9.11 2.71 -0.85
CA LEU A 303 -10.16 2.55 -1.87
C LEU A 303 -11.31 1.64 -1.39
N THR A 304 -11.00 0.49 -0.80
CA THR A 304 -11.98 -0.55 -0.43
C THR A 304 -12.48 -0.41 1.00
N GLY A 305 -11.81 0.40 1.83
CA GLY A 305 -12.02 0.51 3.28
C GLY A 305 -11.58 -0.73 4.06
N PHE A 306 -10.71 -1.56 3.49
CA PHE A 306 -10.28 -2.80 4.13
C PHE A 306 -9.44 -2.51 5.40
N PRO A 307 -9.76 -3.17 6.54
CA PRO A 307 -9.20 -2.82 7.85
C PRO A 307 -7.68 -3.02 7.94
N ASP A 308 -7.05 -2.37 8.91
CA ASP A 308 -5.64 -2.61 9.24
C ASP A 308 -5.43 -4.05 9.73
N GLY A 309 -4.25 -4.59 9.47
CA GLY A 309 -3.86 -5.92 9.91
C GLY A 309 -2.50 -6.33 9.36
N SER A 310 -2.15 -7.59 9.55
CA SER A 310 -0.83 -8.11 9.20
C SER A 310 -0.89 -9.60 8.89
N GLY A 311 0.19 -10.15 8.33
CA GLY A 311 0.28 -11.56 7.96
C GLY A 311 -0.16 -11.85 6.53
N ALA A 312 0.07 -13.08 6.09
CA ALA A 312 -0.16 -13.50 4.71
C ALA A 312 -1.66 -13.62 4.38
N GLU A 313 -2.47 -14.06 5.33
CA GLU A 313 -3.93 -14.16 5.18
C GLU A 313 -4.57 -12.78 4.98
N TRP A 314 -4.33 -11.86 5.90
CA TRP A 314 -4.78 -10.48 5.78
C TRP A 314 -4.37 -9.82 4.45
N ARG A 315 -3.13 -10.05 3.98
CA ARG A 315 -2.69 -9.53 2.67
C ARG A 315 -3.50 -10.13 1.52
N ARG A 316 -3.77 -11.43 1.54
CA ARG A 316 -4.58 -12.10 0.51
C ARG A 316 -5.99 -11.51 0.47
N GLU A 317 -6.62 -11.33 1.62
CA GLU A 317 -7.95 -10.73 1.73
C GLU A 317 -7.98 -9.28 1.28
N ALA A 318 -6.96 -8.48 1.66
CA ALA A 318 -6.83 -7.10 1.20
C ALA A 318 -6.81 -7.05 -0.34
N TRP A 319 -5.94 -7.82 -1.01
CA TRP A 319 -5.92 -7.89 -2.48
C TRP A 319 -7.27 -8.34 -3.05
N ALA A 320 -7.89 -9.36 -2.45
CA ALA A 320 -9.18 -9.89 -2.89
C ALA A 320 -10.31 -8.85 -2.77
N SER A 321 -10.27 -7.96 -1.76
CA SER A 321 -11.24 -6.87 -1.60
C SER A 321 -11.28 -5.90 -2.79
N ALA A 322 -10.19 -5.81 -3.56
CA ALA A 322 -10.10 -5.03 -4.78
C ALA A 322 -10.24 -5.87 -6.07
N GLY A 323 -10.62 -7.15 -5.97
CA GLY A 323 -10.80 -8.06 -7.11
C GLY A 323 -9.51 -8.71 -7.61
N LEU A 324 -8.40 -8.60 -6.87
CA LEU A 324 -7.12 -9.22 -7.22
C LEU A 324 -6.87 -10.47 -6.38
N LEU A 325 -6.79 -11.62 -7.04
CA LEU A 325 -6.74 -12.92 -6.37
C LEU A 325 -5.39 -13.57 -6.50
N LYS A 326 -5.05 -14.46 -5.57
CA LYS A 326 -3.92 -15.37 -5.79
C LYS A 326 -4.21 -16.26 -7.01
N ASP A 327 -5.40 -16.85 -7.03
CA ASP A 327 -5.95 -17.70 -8.09
C ASP A 327 -7.49 -17.77 -7.94
N ASP A 328 -8.17 -18.23 -8.99
CA ASP A 328 -9.65 -18.28 -9.08
C ASP A 328 -10.27 -19.52 -8.41
N VAL A 329 -9.46 -20.50 -7.99
CA VAL A 329 -9.94 -21.74 -7.35
C VAL A 329 -9.86 -21.69 -5.82
N SER A 330 -8.93 -20.92 -5.26
CA SER A 330 -8.79 -20.74 -3.81
C SER A 330 -9.78 -19.72 -3.24
N SER A 331 -10.41 -18.89 -4.08
CA SER A 331 -11.51 -18.03 -3.63
C SER A 331 -12.81 -18.83 -3.69
N THR A 332 -13.37 -19.11 -2.52
CA THR A 332 -14.56 -19.96 -2.36
C THR A 332 -15.67 -19.26 -1.61
N VAL A 333 -16.89 -19.77 -1.76
CA VAL A 333 -18.07 -19.41 -0.96
C VAL A 333 -18.88 -20.66 -0.66
N LEU A 334 -19.35 -20.79 0.58
CA LEU A 334 -20.19 -21.90 1.00
C LEU A 334 -21.67 -21.54 0.78
N THR A 335 -22.45 -22.48 0.25
CA THR A 335 -23.84 -22.25 -0.17
C THR A 335 -24.71 -23.43 0.20
N LEU A 336 -26.02 -23.20 0.34
CA LEU A 336 -27.02 -24.25 0.56
C LEU A 336 -28.23 -23.97 -0.33
N ASN A 337 -28.75 -25.01 -0.99
CA ASN A 337 -29.97 -24.98 -1.81
C ASN A 337 -30.04 -23.87 -2.89
N LEU A 338 -28.88 -23.40 -3.37
CA LEU A 338 -28.78 -22.64 -4.61
C LEU A 338 -28.90 -23.59 -5.81
N ARG A 339 -29.52 -23.11 -6.89
CA ARG A 339 -29.83 -23.89 -8.09
C ARG A 339 -29.29 -23.21 -9.35
N GLY A 340 -29.36 -23.89 -10.49
CA GLY A 340 -29.05 -23.32 -11.81
C GLY A 340 -27.88 -23.99 -12.54
N THR A 341 -27.33 -25.08 -12.00
CA THR A 341 -26.41 -25.97 -12.71
C THR A 341 -26.66 -27.40 -12.28
N PRO A 342 -26.40 -28.43 -13.10
CA PRO A 342 -26.68 -29.82 -12.73
C PRO A 342 -26.04 -30.27 -11.41
N ALA A 343 -24.81 -29.81 -11.13
CA ALA A 343 -24.13 -30.13 -9.87
C ALA A 343 -24.78 -29.44 -8.67
N LEU A 344 -25.16 -28.17 -8.81
CA LEU A 344 -25.86 -27.43 -7.74
C LEU A 344 -27.28 -27.97 -7.51
N ASP A 345 -27.99 -28.32 -8.58
CA ASP A 345 -29.35 -28.84 -8.50
C ASP A 345 -29.37 -30.18 -7.76
N TRP A 346 -28.39 -31.05 -8.01
CA TRP A 346 -28.21 -32.30 -7.27
C TRP A 346 -27.93 -32.07 -5.77
N MET A 347 -27.02 -31.15 -5.44
CA MET A 347 -26.73 -30.82 -4.03
C MET A 347 -27.95 -30.21 -3.33
N ALA A 348 -28.72 -29.36 -4.01
CA ALA A 348 -29.94 -28.78 -3.48
C ALA A 348 -31.07 -29.80 -3.31
N GLU A 349 -31.11 -30.87 -4.11
CA GLU A 349 -32.03 -32.00 -3.92
C GLU A 349 -31.62 -32.91 -2.77
N ALA A 350 -30.32 -33.03 -2.51
CA ALA A 350 -29.80 -33.71 -1.33
C ALA A 350 -29.94 -32.87 -0.05
N GLY A 351 -30.06 -31.54 -0.18
CA GLY A 351 -30.08 -30.62 0.96
C GLY A 351 -28.69 -30.40 1.58
N GLU A 352 -27.63 -30.61 0.79
CA GLU A 352 -26.25 -30.65 1.27
C GLU A 352 -25.51 -29.33 0.97
N PRO A 353 -24.71 -28.81 1.93
CA PRO A 353 -23.85 -27.65 1.71
C PRO A 353 -22.86 -27.85 0.55
N THR A 354 -22.68 -26.82 -0.28
CA THR A 354 -21.78 -26.85 -1.44
C THR A 354 -20.81 -25.67 -1.44
N VAL A 355 -19.53 -25.97 -1.63
CA VAL A 355 -18.48 -24.96 -1.83
C VAL A 355 -18.35 -24.63 -3.31
N LEU A 356 -18.52 -23.35 -3.66
CA LEU A 356 -18.35 -22.83 -5.01
C LEU A 356 -17.06 -22.02 -5.11
N THR A 357 -16.24 -22.31 -6.13
CA THR A 357 -15.07 -21.50 -6.47
C THR A 357 -15.47 -20.32 -7.34
N LEU A 358 -14.71 -19.22 -7.28
CA LEU A 358 -14.90 -18.10 -8.21
C LEU A 358 -14.83 -18.55 -9.68
N ARG A 359 -13.92 -19.47 -10.00
CA ARG A 359 -13.82 -20.07 -11.34
C ARG A 359 -15.14 -20.68 -11.81
N SER A 360 -15.86 -21.38 -10.93
CA SER A 360 -17.16 -21.96 -11.25
C SER A 360 -18.19 -20.85 -11.51
N LEU A 361 -18.27 -19.87 -10.59
CA LEU A 361 -19.22 -18.76 -10.66
C LEU A 361 -19.06 -17.86 -11.89
N THR A 362 -17.82 -17.65 -12.34
CA THR A 362 -17.53 -16.83 -13.54
C THR A 362 -17.87 -17.54 -14.84
N ARG A 363 -17.96 -18.88 -14.84
CA ARG A 363 -18.33 -19.68 -16.01
C ARG A 363 -19.81 -20.05 -16.03
N HIS A 364 -20.38 -20.28 -14.85
CA HIS A 364 -21.75 -20.74 -14.67
C HIS A 364 -22.37 -19.95 -13.52
N ALA A 365 -23.22 -19.00 -13.86
CA ALA A 365 -23.92 -18.19 -12.87
C ALA A 365 -25.06 -19.01 -12.23
N PRO A 366 -25.07 -19.21 -10.90
CA PRO A 366 -26.23 -19.78 -10.22
C PRO A 366 -27.46 -18.90 -10.42
N SER A 367 -28.65 -19.50 -10.36
CA SER A 367 -29.93 -18.81 -10.50
C SER A 367 -30.71 -18.86 -9.20
N SER A 368 -30.99 -17.67 -8.64
CA SER A 368 -31.89 -17.50 -7.49
C SER A 368 -33.37 -17.64 -7.87
N VAL A 369 -33.70 -17.40 -9.14
CA VAL A 369 -35.07 -17.34 -9.67
C VAL A 369 -35.78 -18.70 -9.54
N LEU A 370 -35.01 -19.79 -9.47
CA LEU A 370 -35.51 -21.15 -9.38
C LEU A 370 -35.90 -21.58 -7.96
N SER A 371 -35.55 -20.81 -6.91
CA SER A 371 -35.84 -21.19 -5.51
C SER A 371 -37.22 -20.73 -5.02
N GLY A 372 -38.02 -20.01 -5.83
CA GLY A 372 -39.42 -19.66 -5.55
C GLY A 372 -39.67 -18.64 -4.43
N THR A 373 -38.66 -18.29 -3.62
CA THR A 373 -38.77 -17.37 -2.48
C THR A 373 -38.48 -15.91 -2.83
N GLY A 374 -37.67 -15.67 -3.87
CA GLY A 374 -37.16 -14.34 -4.24
C GLY A 374 -36.17 -13.75 -3.22
N ALA A 375 -35.77 -14.51 -2.19
CA ALA A 375 -34.84 -14.07 -1.16
C ALA A 375 -33.79 -15.14 -0.83
N VAL A 376 -32.55 -14.70 -0.60
CA VAL A 376 -31.39 -15.53 -0.23
C VAL A 376 -30.87 -15.06 1.12
N HIS A 377 -30.74 -15.99 2.07
CA HIS A 377 -30.21 -15.69 3.40
C HIS A 377 -28.68 -15.75 3.37
N VAL A 378 -28.04 -14.79 4.02
CA VAL A 378 -26.59 -14.65 4.07
C VAL A 378 -26.18 -14.65 5.54
N CYS A 379 -25.29 -15.55 5.92
CA CYS A 379 -24.71 -15.64 7.27
C CYS A 379 -23.18 -15.56 7.19
N GLU A 380 -22.52 -15.28 8.31
CA GLU A 380 -21.06 -15.26 8.37
C GLU A 380 -20.52 -16.65 8.72
N ASN A 381 -21.18 -17.37 9.62
CA ASN A 381 -20.68 -18.54 10.30
C ASN A 381 -21.19 -19.85 9.67
N PRO A 382 -20.29 -20.80 9.33
CA PRO A 382 -20.68 -22.12 8.85
C PRO A 382 -21.64 -22.88 9.76
N ALA A 383 -21.59 -22.67 11.08
CA ALA A 383 -22.47 -23.34 12.03
C ALA A 383 -23.96 -23.06 11.76
N VAL A 384 -24.30 -21.83 11.36
CA VAL A 384 -25.68 -21.45 11.00
C VAL A 384 -26.13 -22.22 9.75
N LEU A 385 -25.27 -22.30 8.74
CA LEU A 385 -25.58 -23.00 7.49
C LEU A 385 -25.71 -24.51 7.72
N SER A 386 -24.80 -25.11 8.50
CA SER A 386 -24.87 -26.54 8.85
C SER A 386 -26.14 -26.87 9.64
N ALA A 387 -26.48 -26.08 10.66
CA ALA A 387 -27.70 -26.30 11.44
C ALA A 387 -28.97 -26.16 10.58
N ALA A 388 -28.97 -25.24 9.61
CA ALA A 388 -30.08 -25.09 8.67
C ALA A 388 -30.19 -26.29 7.71
N ALA A 389 -29.07 -26.83 7.23
CA ALA A 389 -29.03 -28.05 6.43
C ALA A 389 -29.56 -29.25 7.23
N ASP A 390 -29.10 -29.43 8.47
CA ASP A 390 -29.53 -30.52 9.35
C ASP A 390 -31.03 -30.43 9.69
N ALA A 391 -31.54 -29.22 9.93
CA ALA A 391 -32.93 -29.00 10.32
C ALA A 391 -33.93 -29.13 9.17
N PHE A 392 -33.55 -28.67 7.97
CA PHE A 392 -34.51 -28.47 6.87
C PHE A 392 -34.13 -29.19 5.56
N GLY A 393 -32.88 -29.62 5.40
CA GLY A 393 -32.38 -30.31 4.21
C GLY A 393 -32.82 -29.61 2.91
N PRO A 394 -33.42 -30.33 1.95
CA PRO A 394 -33.88 -29.76 0.68
C PRO A 394 -34.97 -28.69 0.81
N ALA A 395 -35.66 -28.62 1.96
CA ALA A 395 -36.67 -27.62 2.24
C ALA A 395 -36.09 -26.30 2.77
N CYS A 396 -34.79 -26.26 3.11
CA CYS A 396 -34.14 -25.03 3.56
C CYS A 396 -34.23 -23.95 2.44
N PRO A 397 -34.59 -22.70 2.76
CA PRO A 397 -34.42 -21.59 1.83
C PRO A 397 -32.96 -21.48 1.36
N PRO A 398 -32.70 -20.91 0.17
CA PRO A 398 -31.33 -20.75 -0.32
C PRO A 398 -30.49 -19.88 0.62
N MET A 399 -29.28 -20.36 0.94
CA MET A 399 -28.33 -19.67 1.82
C MET A 399 -26.95 -19.49 1.18
N VAL A 400 -26.26 -18.45 1.62
CA VAL A 400 -24.85 -18.17 1.36
C VAL A 400 -24.15 -17.93 2.70
N CYS A 401 -23.00 -18.57 2.92
CA CYS A 401 -22.17 -18.35 4.10
C CYS A 401 -20.85 -17.68 3.68
N LEU A 402 -20.50 -16.56 4.31
CA LEU A 402 -19.32 -15.76 3.96
C LEU A 402 -18.03 -16.35 4.52
N GLN A 403 -18.09 -17.06 5.65
CA GLN A 403 -16.92 -17.57 6.38
C GLN A 403 -15.97 -16.44 6.82
N GLY A 404 -16.53 -15.34 7.34
CA GLY A 404 -15.80 -14.13 7.73
C GLY A 404 -15.84 -13.02 6.68
N GLN A 405 -14.68 -12.42 6.37
CA GLN A 405 -14.58 -11.36 5.36
C GLN A 405 -15.05 -11.87 3.98
N PRO A 406 -15.90 -11.11 3.26
CA PRO A 406 -16.52 -11.60 2.05
C PRO A 406 -15.47 -11.83 0.96
N SER A 407 -15.32 -13.09 0.56
CA SER A 407 -14.40 -13.48 -0.51
C SER A 407 -14.85 -12.91 -1.88
N ALA A 408 -13.95 -12.89 -2.87
CA ALA A 408 -14.34 -12.49 -4.22
C ALA A 408 -15.38 -13.42 -4.85
N ALA A 409 -15.35 -14.72 -4.53
CA ALA A 409 -16.40 -15.67 -4.90
C ALA A 409 -17.74 -15.26 -4.26
N ALA A 410 -17.77 -14.95 -2.97
CA ALA A 410 -18.98 -14.51 -2.29
C ALA A 410 -19.54 -13.20 -2.89
N LEU A 411 -18.70 -12.18 -3.09
CA LEU A 411 -19.12 -10.93 -3.71
C LEU A 411 -19.60 -11.11 -5.16
N THR A 412 -18.95 -11.98 -5.94
CA THR A 412 -19.36 -12.27 -7.32
C THR A 412 -20.73 -12.96 -7.35
N LEU A 413 -20.92 -13.97 -6.48
CA LEU A 413 -22.19 -14.66 -6.34
C LEU A 413 -23.30 -13.68 -5.93
N LEU A 414 -23.11 -12.92 -4.86
CA LEU A 414 -24.14 -12.02 -4.33
C LEU A 414 -24.50 -10.90 -5.31
N ARG A 415 -23.54 -10.34 -6.05
CA ARG A 415 -23.82 -9.41 -7.15
C ARG A 415 -24.64 -10.06 -8.26
N GLY A 416 -24.28 -11.28 -8.65
CA GLY A 416 -25.02 -12.05 -9.65
C GLY A 416 -26.48 -12.31 -9.22
N LEU A 417 -26.68 -12.77 -7.99
CA LEU A 417 -28.01 -13.00 -7.43
C LEU A 417 -28.83 -11.70 -7.32
N SER A 418 -28.20 -10.61 -6.87
CA SER A 418 -28.86 -9.29 -6.78
C SER A 418 -29.23 -8.74 -8.16
N ALA A 419 -28.38 -8.91 -9.18
CA ALA A 419 -28.67 -8.53 -10.55
C ALA A 419 -29.82 -9.34 -11.18
N GLN A 420 -30.05 -10.56 -10.69
CA GLN A 420 -31.22 -11.39 -11.04
C GLN A 420 -32.49 -11.01 -10.25
N GLY A 421 -32.41 -10.03 -9.35
CA GLY A 421 -33.54 -9.56 -8.54
C GLY A 421 -33.72 -10.29 -7.20
N ALA A 422 -32.75 -11.08 -6.75
CA ALA A 422 -32.82 -11.69 -5.42
C ALA A 422 -32.71 -10.65 -4.31
N GLY A 423 -33.62 -10.72 -3.33
CA GLY A 423 -33.46 -10.01 -2.06
C GLY A 423 -32.42 -10.69 -1.18
N LEU A 424 -31.32 -10.01 -0.86
CA LEU A 424 -30.31 -10.53 0.06
C LEU A 424 -30.68 -10.17 1.51
N LEU A 425 -30.77 -11.17 2.38
CA LEU A 425 -31.09 -11.03 3.79
C LEU A 425 -29.86 -11.42 4.62
N TYR A 426 -29.20 -10.48 5.28
CA TYR A 426 -27.89 -10.73 5.93
C TYR A 426 -27.97 -10.71 7.46
N HIS A 427 -27.35 -11.71 8.08
CA HIS A 427 -27.02 -11.80 9.49
C HIS A 427 -25.50 -12.01 9.65
N GLY A 428 -24.96 -11.59 10.80
CA GLY A 428 -23.56 -11.78 11.15
C GLY A 428 -23.37 -11.54 12.65
N ASP A 429 -22.13 -11.62 13.12
CA ASP A 429 -21.83 -11.42 14.54
C ASP A 429 -22.13 -9.96 14.96
N PHE A 430 -22.64 -9.80 16.18
CA PHE A 430 -22.76 -8.49 16.83
C PHE A 430 -21.45 -8.11 17.51
N ASP A 431 -20.46 -7.75 16.68
CA ASP A 431 -19.25 -7.07 17.11
C ASP A 431 -18.74 -6.06 16.07
N TRP A 432 -17.64 -5.38 16.36
CA TRP A 432 -17.06 -4.42 15.41
C TRP A 432 -16.45 -5.09 14.17
N GLY A 433 -16.11 -6.38 14.22
CA GLY A 433 -15.68 -7.18 13.08
C GLY A 433 -16.85 -7.44 12.13
N GLY A 434 -17.94 -8.02 12.64
CA GLY A 434 -19.18 -8.27 11.93
C GLY A 434 -19.79 -7.00 11.33
N VAL A 435 -19.78 -5.88 12.07
CA VAL A 435 -20.24 -4.58 11.53
C VAL A 435 -19.41 -4.13 10.32
N ARG A 436 -18.09 -4.37 10.33
CA ARG A 436 -17.22 -4.05 9.18
C ARG A 436 -17.49 -5.00 8.01
N ILE A 437 -17.73 -6.28 8.26
CA ILE A 437 -18.14 -7.26 7.23
C ILE A 437 -19.44 -6.83 6.57
N ALA A 438 -20.46 -6.52 7.35
CA ALA A 438 -21.76 -6.04 6.89
C ALA A 438 -21.63 -4.76 6.04
N THR A 439 -20.80 -3.82 6.50
CA THR A 439 -20.51 -2.57 5.77
C THR A 439 -19.80 -2.85 4.44
N ALA A 440 -18.80 -3.74 4.42
CA ALA A 440 -18.10 -4.13 3.21
C ALA A 440 -19.04 -4.83 2.23
N LEU A 441 -19.91 -5.70 2.72
CA LEU A 441 -20.94 -6.38 1.93
C LEU A 441 -21.89 -5.38 1.26
N GLY A 442 -22.33 -4.35 1.99
CA GLY A 442 -23.25 -3.32 1.49
C GLY A 442 -22.68 -2.45 0.36
N ARG A 443 -21.35 -2.36 0.25
CA ARG A 443 -20.67 -1.72 -0.90
C ARG A 443 -20.69 -2.63 -2.13
N GLY A 444 -20.76 -3.94 -1.92
CA GLY A 444 -20.69 -4.95 -2.96
C GLY A 444 -22.03 -5.31 -3.57
N ALA A 445 -23.08 -5.43 -2.76
CA ALA A 445 -24.45 -5.72 -3.17
C ALA A 445 -25.46 -5.19 -2.13
N PRO A 446 -26.65 -4.73 -2.55
CA PRO A 446 -27.68 -4.29 -1.61
C PRO A 446 -28.26 -5.48 -0.83
N TRP A 447 -28.37 -5.33 0.49
CA TRP A 447 -28.93 -6.34 1.40
C TRP A 447 -29.84 -5.69 2.44
N ARG A 448 -30.65 -6.50 3.12
CA ARG A 448 -31.53 -6.10 4.24
C ARG A 448 -31.19 -6.91 5.49
N PRO A 449 -31.32 -6.33 6.70
CA PRO A 449 -30.98 -7.05 7.92
C PRO A 449 -31.91 -8.25 8.13
N TRP A 450 -31.31 -9.40 8.38
CA TRP A 450 -31.95 -10.58 8.94
C TRP A 450 -31.56 -10.63 10.41
N ARG A 451 -32.46 -10.14 11.27
CA ARG A 451 -32.22 -10.01 12.72
C ARG A 451 -30.87 -9.35 13.08
N TYR A 452 -30.49 -8.34 12.31
CA TYR A 452 -29.21 -7.65 12.47
C TYR A 452 -29.40 -6.17 12.80
N GLY A 453 -30.40 -5.87 13.63
CA GLY A 453 -30.69 -4.53 14.15
C GLY A 453 -30.47 -4.39 15.65
N ALA A 454 -30.64 -3.18 16.16
CA ALA A 454 -30.45 -2.83 17.56
C ALA A 454 -31.45 -3.54 18.49
N ALA A 455 -32.67 -3.80 18.01
CA ALA A 455 -33.67 -4.54 18.77
C ALA A 455 -33.26 -6.01 18.95
N ASP A 456 -32.75 -6.63 17.88
CA ASP A 456 -32.28 -8.01 17.90
C ASP A 456 -31.07 -8.16 18.82
N TYR A 457 -30.10 -7.26 18.73
CA TYR A 457 -28.95 -7.23 19.61
C TYR A 457 -29.35 -7.12 21.09
N ARG A 458 -30.22 -6.15 21.44
CA ARG A 458 -30.69 -5.97 22.83
C ARG A 458 -31.44 -7.19 23.35
N ALA A 459 -32.16 -7.91 22.49
CA ALA A 459 -32.84 -9.15 22.86
C ALA A 459 -31.87 -10.31 23.08
N ALA A 460 -30.72 -10.31 22.39
CA ALA A 460 -29.71 -11.35 22.47
C ALA A 460 -28.74 -11.19 23.66
N VAL A 461 -28.38 -9.96 24.03
CA VAL A 461 -27.42 -9.67 25.12
C VAL A 461 -27.72 -10.44 26.43
N PRO A 462 -28.98 -10.51 26.94
CA PRO A 462 -29.28 -11.22 28.18
C PRO A 462 -29.11 -12.75 28.10
N ARG A 463 -29.01 -13.31 26.90
CA ARG A 463 -28.90 -14.77 26.66
C ARG A 463 -27.45 -15.24 26.59
N VAL A 464 -26.47 -14.32 26.61
CA VAL A 464 -25.05 -14.67 26.59
C VAL A 464 -24.61 -15.07 28.00
N THR A 465 -24.33 -16.36 28.19
CA THR A 465 -23.91 -16.92 29.48
C THR A 465 -22.53 -16.41 29.94
N GLU A 466 -21.60 -16.22 29.00
CA GLU A 466 -20.24 -15.73 29.26
C GLU A 466 -19.92 -14.53 28.35
N PRO A 467 -20.33 -13.31 28.73
CA PRO A 467 -20.21 -12.15 27.85
C PRO A 467 -18.76 -11.75 27.66
N GLN A 468 -18.31 -11.82 26.41
CA GLN A 468 -17.01 -11.29 26.00
C GLN A 468 -17.15 -9.80 25.67
N GLN A 469 -16.16 -9.01 26.09
CA GLN A 469 -16.16 -7.58 25.81
C GLN A 469 -15.86 -7.30 24.34
N LEU A 470 -16.54 -6.31 23.77
CA LEU A 470 -16.21 -5.78 22.45
C LEU A 470 -14.80 -5.22 22.43
N ALA A 471 -14.03 -5.60 21.41
CA ALA A 471 -12.66 -5.13 21.21
C ALA A 471 -12.52 -4.32 19.92
N GLY A 472 -11.61 -3.34 19.94
CA GLY A 472 -11.27 -2.52 18.79
C GLY A 472 -12.14 -1.27 18.62
N ALA A 473 -11.90 -0.53 17.52
CA ALA A 473 -12.56 0.75 17.26
C ALA A 473 -14.02 0.57 16.82
N SER A 474 -14.90 1.45 17.33
CA SER A 474 -16.31 1.49 16.94
C SER A 474 -16.49 1.67 15.43
N ALA A 475 -17.51 1.02 14.88
CA ALA A 475 -17.89 1.13 13.48
C ALA A 475 -19.35 1.57 13.35
N ALA A 476 -19.64 2.38 12.32
CA ALA A 476 -21.00 2.84 12.05
C ALA A 476 -21.85 1.70 11.46
N THR A 477 -23.15 1.70 11.75
CA THR A 477 -24.14 0.76 11.22
C THR A 477 -25.17 1.49 10.34
N PRO A 478 -24.88 1.77 9.05
CA PRO A 478 -25.76 2.58 8.20
C PRO A 478 -27.17 2.01 8.00
N TRP A 479 -27.35 0.70 8.14
CA TRP A 479 -28.66 0.03 8.03
C TRP A 479 -29.53 0.22 9.28
N ASP A 480 -28.92 0.47 10.43
CA ASP A 480 -29.59 0.76 11.70
C ASP A 480 -28.63 1.52 12.63
N PRO A 481 -28.62 2.88 12.61
CA PRO A 481 -27.71 3.66 13.44
C PRO A 481 -27.87 3.42 14.96
N ALA A 482 -29.03 2.93 15.41
CA ALA A 482 -29.24 2.60 16.82
C ALA A 482 -28.43 1.37 17.26
N LEU A 483 -27.95 0.55 16.32
CA LEU A 483 -27.13 -0.63 16.62
C LEU A 483 -25.72 -0.24 17.08
N THR A 484 -25.05 0.73 16.44
CA THR A 484 -23.76 1.27 16.94
C THR A 484 -23.90 1.79 18.37
N VAL A 485 -25.01 2.47 18.67
CA VAL A 485 -25.30 2.98 20.03
C VAL A 485 -25.46 1.81 21.00
N ALA A 486 -26.30 0.83 20.69
CA ALA A 486 -26.53 -0.32 21.54
C ALA A 486 -25.25 -1.14 21.78
N LEU A 487 -24.45 -1.40 20.75
CA LEU A 487 -23.15 -2.09 20.86
C LEU A 487 -22.21 -1.35 21.81
N THR A 488 -22.16 -0.02 21.72
CA THR A 488 -21.32 0.81 22.58
C THR A 488 -21.83 0.86 24.02
N GLU A 489 -23.15 0.92 24.21
CA GLU A 489 -23.80 0.95 25.54
C GLU A 489 -23.63 -0.36 26.30
N HIS A 490 -23.84 -1.50 25.63
CA HIS A 490 -23.76 -2.81 26.28
C HIS A 490 -22.34 -3.37 26.30
N GLY A 491 -21.53 -3.11 25.28
CA GLY A 491 -20.13 -3.54 25.25
C GLY A 491 -19.93 -5.06 25.16
N VAL A 492 -20.96 -5.83 24.80
CA VAL A 492 -20.95 -7.31 24.77
C VAL A 492 -20.93 -7.81 23.33
N ARG A 493 -20.03 -8.74 23.02
CA ARG A 493 -20.04 -9.52 21.77
C ARG A 493 -21.15 -10.58 21.84
N VAL A 494 -21.91 -10.70 20.76
CA VAL A 494 -22.86 -11.80 20.56
C VAL A 494 -22.54 -12.47 19.22
N GLU A 495 -22.17 -13.74 19.27
CA GLU A 495 -21.91 -14.58 18.08
C GLU A 495 -23.22 -15.10 17.47
N GLU A 496 -23.24 -15.41 16.17
CA GLU A 496 -24.44 -15.93 15.49
C GLU A 496 -25.02 -17.18 16.18
N GLU A 497 -24.18 -18.05 16.77
CA GLU A 497 -24.62 -19.24 17.51
C GLU A 497 -25.54 -18.92 18.69
N ALA A 498 -25.35 -17.76 19.34
CA ALA A 498 -26.15 -17.37 20.49
C ALA A 498 -27.61 -17.01 20.12
N VAL A 499 -27.87 -16.79 18.83
CA VAL A 499 -29.20 -16.48 18.28
C VAL A 499 -29.65 -17.51 17.24
N LEU A 500 -28.99 -18.67 17.18
CA LEU A 500 -29.22 -19.69 16.16
C LEU A 500 -30.69 -20.13 16.08
N ASP A 501 -31.35 -20.35 17.21
CA ASP A 501 -32.76 -20.77 17.25
C ASP A 501 -33.71 -19.74 16.62
N ASP A 502 -33.42 -18.44 16.80
CA ASP A 502 -34.20 -17.36 16.20
C ASP A 502 -34.01 -17.30 14.68
N LEU A 503 -32.78 -17.54 14.22
CA LEU A 503 -32.44 -17.62 12.79
C LEU A 503 -33.13 -18.82 12.13
N LEU A 504 -33.01 -20.01 12.71
CA LEU A 504 -33.66 -21.23 12.21
C LEU A 504 -35.18 -21.10 12.18
N SER A 505 -35.78 -20.46 13.19
CA SER A 505 -37.22 -20.18 13.23
C SER A 505 -37.70 -19.31 12.07
N ASP A 506 -36.88 -18.36 11.60
CA ASP A 506 -37.23 -17.52 10.46
C ASP A 506 -37.07 -18.27 9.12
N LEU A 507 -36.05 -19.11 9.01
CA LEU A 507 -35.87 -20.02 7.87
C LEU A 507 -37.04 -20.99 7.73
N GLU A 508 -37.52 -21.55 8.85
CA GLU A 508 -38.68 -22.44 8.87
C GLU A 508 -39.94 -21.74 8.33
N LYS A 509 -40.23 -20.52 8.79
CA LYS A 509 -41.37 -19.73 8.30
C LYS A 509 -41.25 -19.49 6.80
N GLN A 510 -40.06 -19.23 6.30
CA GLN A 510 -39.83 -19.02 4.87
C GLN A 510 -39.97 -20.31 4.06
N ALA A 511 -39.47 -21.44 4.56
CA ALA A 511 -39.64 -22.76 3.94
C ALA A 511 -41.13 -23.09 3.78
N ARG A 512 -41.93 -22.90 4.84
CA ARG A 512 -43.39 -23.11 4.81
C ARG A 512 -44.08 -22.21 3.79
N ARG A 513 -43.70 -20.92 3.70
CA ARG A 513 -44.23 -19.98 2.69
C ARG A 513 -43.85 -20.35 1.26
N GLY A 514 -42.68 -20.96 1.06
CA GLY A 514 -42.26 -21.48 -0.24
C GLY A 514 -43.10 -22.68 -0.67
N ALA A 515 -43.32 -23.62 0.26
CA ALA A 515 -44.14 -24.81 0.02
C ALA A 515 -45.59 -24.45 -0.35
N SER A 516 -46.24 -23.52 0.36
CA SER A 516 -47.60 -23.07 0.03
C SER A 516 -47.70 -22.44 -1.37
N ARG A 517 -46.72 -21.61 -1.77
CA ARG A 517 -46.69 -20.99 -3.10
C ARG A 517 -46.47 -22.00 -4.23
N ASN A 518 -45.66 -23.03 -4.00
CA ASN A 518 -45.46 -24.11 -4.97
C ASN A 518 -46.70 -25.01 -5.09
N ALA A 519 -47.42 -25.24 -3.98
CA ALA A 519 -48.69 -25.96 -3.99
C ALA A 519 -49.77 -25.20 -4.78
N GLU A 520 -49.89 -23.89 -4.61
CA GLU A 520 -50.82 -23.03 -5.37
C GLU A 520 -50.49 -22.98 -6.87
N ARG A 521 -49.20 -22.95 -7.24
CA ARG A 521 -48.77 -23.00 -8.65
C ARG A 521 -48.95 -24.36 -9.32
N SER A 522 -48.92 -25.43 -8.53
CA SER A 522 -49.10 -26.81 -9.01
C SER A 522 -50.56 -27.27 -9.04
N ALA A 523 -51.50 -26.47 -8.50
CA ALA A 523 -52.92 -26.79 -8.53
C ALA A 523 -53.46 -26.71 -9.97
N PRO A 524 -54.13 -27.77 -10.49
CA PRO A 524 -54.67 -27.74 -11.84
C PRO A 524 -55.76 -26.67 -11.96
N SER A 525 -55.62 -25.78 -12.94
CA SER A 525 -56.65 -24.81 -13.31
C SER A 525 -57.89 -25.57 -13.78
N LEU A 526 -58.91 -25.67 -12.91
CA LEU A 526 -60.21 -26.23 -13.27
C LEU A 526 -60.78 -25.44 -14.46
N PRO A 527 -61.22 -26.11 -15.54
CA PRO A 527 -61.85 -25.42 -16.65
C PRO A 527 -63.13 -24.73 -16.16
N ARG A 528 -63.21 -23.42 -16.38
CA ARG A 528 -64.45 -22.66 -16.13
C ARG A 528 -65.53 -23.21 -17.07
N SER A 529 -66.46 -23.97 -16.52
CA SER A 529 -67.69 -24.38 -17.19
C SER A 529 -68.49 -23.14 -17.57
N THR A 530 -68.41 -22.74 -18.85
CA THR A 530 -69.39 -21.83 -19.44
C THR A 530 -70.68 -22.60 -19.67
N THR A 531 -71.61 -22.49 -18.73
CA THR A 531 -73.01 -22.83 -18.98
C THR A 531 -73.59 -21.82 -19.97
N ARG A 532 -74.15 -22.32 -21.07
CA ARG A 532 -74.96 -21.55 -22.03
C ARG A 532 -76.36 -22.11 -22.01
#